data_AF-H0E0S9-F1
#
_entry.id   AF-H0E0S9-F1
#
_cell.length_a   1.000
_cell.length_b   1.000
_cell.length_c   1.000
_cell.angle_alpha   90.00
_cell.angle_beta   90.00
_cell.angle_gamma   90.00
#
_symmetry.space_group_name_H-M   'P 1'
#
loop_
_entity.id
_entity.type
_entity.pdbx_description
1 polymer ?
#
loop_
_entity_poly.entity_id
_entity_poly.type
_entity_poly.pdbx_seq_one_letter_code
_entity_poly.pdbx_strand_id
1 'polypeptide(L)'
;MFPLAAALLALGATGCGTSFGKDEPQTAVRDFLSEALAQQNGQRACDFLTQEAQQKVAAAQGVGGACRDSFEKAYLTDKDGIVQDTAAVNDLDFSTTTDGDKATVVVKAGDRELRFELEHSEGLGNLYEPKTPWRIVGGAEPLVTGAA
;
A
#
# COMPACT_ATOMS: atom_id res chain seq x y z
N MET A 1 54.06 15.43 24.60
CA MET A 1 54.10 14.17 23.83
C MET A 1 53.21 13.15 24.54
N PHE A 2 52.33 12.48 23.78
CA PHE A 2 51.23 11.56 24.15
C PHE A 2 49.96 12.19 24.78
N PRO A 3 48.74 11.66 24.51
CA PRO A 3 48.23 11.15 23.22
C PRO A 3 46.83 11.71 22.83
N LEU A 4 46.48 11.56 21.55
CA LEU A 4 45.15 11.73 20.97
C LEU A 4 44.11 10.83 21.67
N ALA A 5 42.97 11.40 22.07
CA ALA A 5 41.76 10.65 22.41
C ALA A 5 40.65 11.04 21.42
N ALA A 6 40.35 10.11 20.52
CA ALA A 6 39.21 10.14 19.63
C ALA A 6 37.93 9.88 20.44
N ALA A 7 37.01 10.84 20.46
CA ALA A 7 35.66 10.63 20.97
C ALA A 7 34.70 10.44 19.80
N LEU A 8 34.48 9.17 19.44
CA LEU A 8 33.34 8.72 18.65
C LEU A 8 32.06 8.94 19.48
N LEU A 9 31.27 9.94 19.13
CA LEU A 9 29.89 10.04 19.61
C LEU A 9 29.02 9.15 18.73
N ALA A 10 28.73 7.96 19.27
CA ALA A 10 27.75 7.04 18.71
C ALA A 10 26.36 7.69 18.67
N LEU A 11 25.77 7.79 17.48
CA LEU A 11 24.35 8.05 17.32
C LEU A 11 23.58 6.83 17.85
N GLY A 12 23.07 6.93 19.07
CA GLY A 12 22.09 5.99 19.60
C GLY A 12 20.72 6.27 18.97
N ALA A 13 20.41 5.62 17.85
CA ALA A 13 19.03 5.48 17.38
C ALA A 13 18.33 4.44 18.27
N THR A 14 17.77 4.88 19.38
CA THR A 14 16.93 4.07 20.25
C THR A 14 15.53 3.96 19.67
N GLY A 15 15.10 2.74 19.37
CA GLY A 15 13.68 2.35 19.43
C GLY A 15 13.03 1.95 18.11
N CYS A 16 13.30 0.73 17.64
CA CYS A 16 12.43 0.00 16.73
C CYS A 16 11.12 -0.35 17.46
N GLY A 17 10.10 0.47 17.24
CA GLY A 17 8.73 0.24 17.66
C GLY A 17 7.83 1.02 16.72
N THR A 18 7.83 0.67 15.43
CA THR A 18 6.98 1.28 14.42
C THR A 18 5.53 0.86 14.66
N SER A 19 4.88 1.55 15.59
CA SER A 19 3.44 1.70 15.55
C SER A 19 3.15 2.62 14.36
N PHE A 20 2.97 2.03 13.17
CA PHE A 20 2.66 2.77 11.95
C PHE A 20 1.45 3.67 12.23
N GLY A 21 1.64 4.98 12.13
CA GLY A 21 0.56 5.95 12.27
C GLY A 21 -0.50 5.72 11.19
N LYS A 22 -1.76 6.04 11.48
CA LYS A 22 -2.82 6.04 10.45
C LYS A 22 -2.54 7.04 9.32
N ASP A 23 -1.61 7.96 9.56
CA ASP A 23 -1.16 9.01 8.65
C ASP A 23 0.03 8.59 7.77
N GLU A 24 0.45 7.31 7.82
CA GLU A 24 1.56 6.81 7.01
C GLU A 24 1.05 6.21 5.68
N PRO A 25 1.71 6.51 4.53
CA PRO A 25 1.33 5.94 3.23
C PRO A 25 1.30 4.41 3.23
N GLN A 26 2.23 3.79 3.97
CA GLN A 26 2.32 2.35 4.11
C GLN A 26 1.05 1.75 4.73
N THR A 27 0.51 2.40 5.76
CA THR A 27 -0.73 1.97 6.42
C THR A 27 -1.89 1.99 5.44
N ALA A 28 -1.99 3.03 4.59
CA ALA A 28 -3.02 3.12 3.57
C ALA A 28 -2.94 1.95 2.56
N VAL A 29 -1.74 1.59 2.08
CA VAL A 29 -1.56 0.45 1.16
C VAL A 29 -1.86 -0.88 1.86
N ARG A 30 -1.43 -1.05 3.11
CA ARG A 30 -1.71 -2.26 3.90
C ARG A 30 -3.21 -2.46 4.13
N ASP A 31 -3.92 -1.40 4.50
CA ASP A 31 -5.37 -1.43 4.72
C ASP A 31 -6.10 -1.69 3.38
N PHE A 32 -5.67 -1.03 2.30
CA PHE A 32 -6.15 -1.31 0.95
C PHE A 32 -5.98 -2.79 0.56
N LEU A 33 -4.79 -3.36 0.74
CA LEU A 33 -4.53 -4.77 0.44
C LEU A 33 -5.36 -5.71 1.32
N SER A 34 -5.60 -5.33 2.59
CA SER A 34 -6.47 -6.08 3.49
C SER A 34 -7.93 -6.07 3.01
N GLU A 35 -8.44 -4.92 2.56
CA GLU A 35 -9.79 -4.82 2.00
C GLU A 35 -9.89 -5.57 0.66
N ALA A 36 -8.91 -5.40 -0.23
CA ALA A 36 -8.92 -5.98 -1.58
C ALA A 36 -8.70 -7.50 -1.60
N LEU A 37 -7.75 -8.01 -0.80
CA LEU A 37 -7.32 -9.41 -0.86
C LEU A 37 -7.93 -10.26 0.24
N ALA A 38 -7.86 -9.78 1.50
CA ALA A 38 -8.30 -10.57 2.65
C ALA A 38 -9.82 -10.54 2.85
N GLN A 39 -10.43 -9.37 2.68
CA GLN A 39 -11.87 -9.20 2.83
C GLN A 39 -12.63 -9.32 1.50
N GLN A 40 -11.91 -9.29 0.36
CA GLN A 40 -12.49 -9.21 -0.99
C GLN A 40 -13.58 -8.14 -1.11
N ASN A 41 -13.42 -7.05 -0.37
CA ASN A 41 -14.38 -5.94 -0.32
C ASN A 41 -13.99 -4.90 -1.37
N GLY A 42 -14.35 -5.18 -2.62
CA GLY A 42 -13.99 -4.31 -3.74
C GLY A 42 -14.52 -2.87 -3.59
N GLN A 43 -15.64 -2.67 -2.89
CA GLN A 43 -16.14 -1.33 -2.62
C GLN A 43 -15.18 -0.55 -1.71
N ARG A 44 -14.82 -1.13 -0.56
CA ARG A 44 -13.89 -0.50 0.39
C ARG A 44 -12.50 -0.35 -0.20
N ALA A 45 -12.04 -1.32 -0.97
CA ALA A 45 -10.76 -1.23 -1.69
C ALA A 45 -10.73 -0.01 -2.62
N CYS A 46 -11.79 0.22 -3.41
CA CYS A 46 -11.88 1.37 -4.30
C CYS A 46 -11.89 2.72 -3.57
N ASP A 47 -12.38 2.78 -2.33
CA ASP A 47 -12.36 4.04 -1.56
C ASP A 47 -10.93 4.50 -1.18
N PHE A 48 -9.92 3.63 -1.27
CA PHE A 48 -8.51 4.02 -1.14
C PHE A 48 -7.91 4.62 -2.42
N LEU A 49 -8.58 4.45 -3.57
CA LEU A 49 -8.09 4.89 -4.86
C LEU A 49 -8.65 6.27 -5.21
N THR A 50 -7.87 7.07 -5.93
CA THR A 50 -8.42 8.26 -6.59
C THR A 50 -9.37 7.87 -7.72
N GLN A 51 -10.24 8.80 -8.13
CA GLN A 51 -11.19 8.53 -9.21
C GLN A 51 -10.49 8.11 -10.51
N GLU A 52 -9.32 8.69 -10.82
CA GLU A 52 -8.52 8.30 -11.98
C GLU A 52 -7.98 6.87 -11.85
N ALA A 53 -7.45 6.50 -10.68
CA ALA A 53 -6.97 5.14 -10.42
C ALA A 53 -8.11 4.11 -10.50
N GLN A 54 -9.30 4.44 -9.99
CA GLN A 54 -10.49 3.58 -10.11
C GLN A 54 -10.84 3.32 -11.59
N GLN A 55 -10.74 4.34 -12.46
CA GLN A 55 -10.98 4.19 -13.89
C GLN A 55 -9.92 3.31 -14.57
N LYS A 56 -8.64 3.44 -14.18
CA LYS A 56 -7.56 2.58 -14.69
C LYS A 56 -7.78 1.11 -14.32
N VAL A 57 -8.12 0.84 -13.06
CA VAL A 57 -8.46 -0.51 -12.58
C VAL A 57 -9.66 -1.08 -13.33
N ALA A 58 -10.73 -0.30 -13.46
CA ALA A 58 -11.92 -0.69 -14.22
C ALA A 58 -11.61 -1.02 -15.68
N ALA A 59 -10.76 -0.22 -16.34
CA ALA A 59 -10.33 -0.45 -17.72
C ALA A 59 -9.41 -1.68 -17.85
N ALA A 60 -8.62 -2.00 -16.83
CA ALA A 60 -7.65 -3.10 -16.86
C ALA A 60 -8.31 -4.49 -16.98
N GLN A 61 -9.56 -4.65 -16.53
CA GLN A 61 -10.32 -5.90 -16.71
C GLN A 61 -11.10 -5.99 -18.04
N GLY A 62 -11.05 -4.97 -18.90
CA GLY A 62 -11.76 -4.94 -20.19
C GLY A 62 -13.02 -4.07 -20.18
N VAL A 63 -13.90 -4.29 -21.17
CA VAL A 63 -15.00 -3.34 -21.47
C VAL A 63 -16.10 -3.39 -20.39
N GLY A 64 -16.21 -2.32 -19.60
CA GLY A 64 -17.42 -1.96 -18.83
C GLY A 64 -17.49 -2.38 -17.37
N GLY A 65 -16.40 -2.85 -16.75
CA GLY A 65 -16.38 -3.20 -15.33
C GLY A 65 -16.39 -1.99 -14.39
N ALA A 66 -17.03 -2.09 -13.23
CA ALA A 66 -16.82 -1.13 -12.15
C ALA A 66 -15.51 -1.45 -11.40
N CYS A 67 -14.89 -0.44 -10.77
CA CYS A 67 -13.71 -0.65 -9.91
C CYS A 67 -13.99 -1.74 -8.85
N ARG A 68 -15.19 -1.70 -8.24
CA ARG A 68 -15.62 -2.68 -7.25
C ARG A 68 -15.52 -4.11 -7.77
N ASP A 69 -16.07 -4.36 -8.96
CA ASP A 69 -16.14 -5.70 -9.55
C ASP A 69 -14.74 -6.24 -9.89
N SER A 70 -13.80 -5.33 -10.16
CA SER A 70 -12.41 -5.69 -10.50
C SER A 70 -11.69 -6.34 -9.32
N PHE A 71 -11.97 -5.89 -8.10
CA PHE A 71 -11.33 -6.43 -6.89
C PHE A 71 -11.97 -7.72 -6.36
N GLU A 72 -13.14 -8.14 -6.83
CA GLU A 72 -13.74 -9.44 -6.45
C GLU A 72 -12.86 -10.64 -6.90
N LYS A 73 -11.97 -10.44 -7.87
CA LYS A 73 -11.02 -11.43 -8.36
C LYS A 73 -9.58 -11.05 -8.12
N ALA A 74 -9.34 -10.04 -7.28
CA ALA A 74 -7.98 -9.63 -6.98
C ALA A 74 -7.25 -10.75 -6.25
N TYR A 75 -5.99 -10.97 -6.62
CA TYR A 75 -5.15 -11.93 -5.94
C TYR A 75 -3.70 -11.47 -5.94
N LEU A 76 -3.00 -11.88 -4.89
CA LEU A 76 -1.56 -11.73 -4.75
C LEU A 76 -1.01 -13.07 -4.26
N THR A 77 0.17 -13.42 -4.73
CA THR A 77 0.87 -14.64 -4.33
C THR A 77 2.25 -14.24 -3.85
N ASP A 78 2.65 -14.78 -2.71
CA ASP A 78 3.99 -14.64 -2.15
C ASP A 78 4.72 -16.01 -2.14
N LYS A 79 5.79 -16.13 -1.35
CA LYS A 79 6.56 -17.37 -1.24
C LYS A 79 5.81 -18.52 -0.53
N ASP A 80 4.83 -18.20 0.30
CA ASP A 80 4.09 -19.15 1.14
C ASP A 80 2.70 -19.49 0.54
N GLY A 81 2.24 -18.72 -0.46
CA GLY A 81 1.05 -19.03 -1.23
C GLY A 81 0.22 -17.79 -1.58
N ILE A 82 -1.10 -17.96 -1.65
CA ILE A 82 -2.02 -16.84 -1.92
C ILE A 82 -2.16 -15.99 -0.64
N VAL A 83 -1.96 -14.69 -0.78
CA VAL A 83 -2.22 -13.70 0.27
C VAL A 83 -3.74 -13.50 0.34
N GLN A 84 -4.39 -14.15 1.31
CA GLN A 84 -5.86 -14.22 1.41
C GLN A 84 -6.42 -13.85 2.79
N ASP A 85 -5.57 -13.45 3.73
CA ASP A 85 -5.99 -13.01 5.06
C ASP A 85 -5.15 -11.82 5.55
N THR A 86 -5.64 -11.16 6.59
CA THR A 86 -4.99 -9.96 7.15
C THR A 86 -3.63 -10.27 7.78
N ALA A 87 -3.39 -11.50 8.26
CA ALA A 87 -2.08 -11.86 8.79
C ALA A 87 -1.06 -11.95 7.65
N ALA A 88 -1.40 -12.62 6.55
CA ALA A 88 -0.57 -12.69 5.36
C ALA A 88 -0.27 -11.31 4.77
N VAL A 89 -1.24 -10.38 4.74
CA VAL A 89 -1.00 -8.99 4.31
C VAL A 89 -0.02 -8.27 5.26
N ASN A 90 -0.10 -8.53 6.57
CA ASN A 90 0.79 -7.93 7.56
C ASN A 90 2.22 -8.45 7.51
N ASP A 91 2.42 -9.67 7.01
CA ASP A 91 3.72 -10.33 6.86
C ASP A 91 4.46 -9.91 5.58
N LEU A 92 3.81 -9.17 4.67
CA LEU A 92 4.46 -8.59 3.49
C LEU A 92 5.54 -7.57 3.88
N ASP A 93 6.59 -7.48 3.07
CA ASP A 93 7.64 -6.47 3.24
C ASP A 93 7.26 -5.19 2.50
N PHE A 94 7.28 -4.07 3.21
CA PHE A 94 6.92 -2.75 2.70
C PHE A 94 8.11 -1.81 2.84
N SER A 95 8.41 -1.07 1.77
CA SER A 95 9.30 0.08 1.85
C SER A 95 8.59 1.32 1.31
N THR A 96 8.80 2.47 1.96
CA THR A 96 8.11 3.71 1.64
C THR A 96 9.12 4.82 1.41
N THR A 97 8.93 5.56 0.33
CA THR A 97 9.61 6.83 0.07
C THR A 97 8.56 7.92 -0.01
N THR A 98 8.71 8.98 0.78
CA THR A 98 7.77 10.12 0.81
C THR A 98 8.50 11.39 0.37
N ASP A 99 7.86 12.18 -0.47
CA ASP A 99 8.32 13.50 -0.93
C ASP A 99 7.14 14.48 -0.92
N GLY A 100 7.07 15.31 0.12
CA GLY A 100 5.94 16.23 0.35
C GLY A 100 4.61 15.48 0.40
N ASP A 101 3.69 15.88 -0.49
CA ASP A 101 2.33 15.31 -0.59
C ASP A 101 2.27 14.05 -1.46
N LYS A 102 3.41 13.46 -1.82
CA LYS A 102 3.50 12.24 -2.63
C LYS A 102 4.25 11.15 -1.90
N ALA A 103 3.87 9.91 -2.14
CA ALA A 103 4.58 8.76 -1.64
C ALA A 103 4.63 7.64 -2.67
N THR A 104 5.69 6.84 -2.59
CA THR A 104 5.81 5.56 -3.29
C THR A 104 5.96 4.48 -2.25
N VAL A 105 5.03 3.53 -2.24
CA VAL A 105 5.09 2.35 -1.38
C VAL A 105 5.38 1.14 -2.26
N VAL A 106 6.46 0.44 -1.96
CA VAL A 106 6.84 -0.79 -2.62
C VAL A 106 6.51 -1.95 -1.69
N VAL A 107 5.75 -2.92 -2.19
CA VAL A 107 5.34 -4.13 -1.48
C VAL A 107 6.00 -5.33 -2.14
N LYS A 108 6.77 -6.09 -1.37
CA LYS A 108 7.38 -7.34 -1.82
C LYS A 108 6.56 -8.52 -1.35
N ALA A 109 6.16 -9.36 -2.29
CA ALA A 109 5.43 -10.60 -2.08
C ALA A 109 6.20 -11.74 -2.75
N GLY A 110 7.11 -12.38 -2.00
CA GLY A 110 8.05 -13.35 -2.57
C GLY A 110 8.95 -12.68 -3.62
N ASP A 111 8.95 -13.22 -4.84
CA ASP A 111 9.72 -12.68 -5.98
C ASP A 111 9.00 -11.56 -6.73
N ARG A 112 7.77 -11.21 -6.33
CA ARG A 112 6.99 -10.12 -6.94
C ARG A 112 7.19 -8.82 -6.18
N GLU A 113 7.32 -7.73 -6.93
CA GLU A 113 7.33 -6.37 -6.42
C GLU A 113 6.12 -5.62 -6.97
N LEU A 114 5.31 -5.05 -6.09
CA LEU A 114 4.24 -4.12 -6.44
C LEU A 114 4.65 -2.71 -6.02
N ARG A 115 4.45 -1.74 -6.90
CA ARG A 115 4.72 -0.33 -6.62
C ARG A 115 3.43 0.45 -6.65
N PHE A 116 3.07 1.03 -5.52
CA PHE A 116 1.93 1.91 -5.36
C PHE A 116 2.41 3.36 -5.30
N GLU A 117 1.77 4.19 -6.10
CA GLU A 117 1.93 5.65 -6.03
C GLU A 117 0.76 6.22 -5.25
N LEU A 118 1.06 7.10 -4.30
CA LEU A 118 0.07 7.74 -3.46
C LEU A 118 0.24 9.26 -3.46
N GLU A 119 -0.87 9.95 -3.25
CA GLU A 119 -0.89 11.37 -2.98
C GLU A 119 -1.73 11.67 -1.73
N HIS A 120 -1.38 12.76 -1.06
CA HIS A 120 -2.18 13.29 0.03
C HIS A 120 -3.43 13.96 -0.55
N SER A 121 -4.60 13.57 -0.05
CA SER A 121 -5.90 14.06 -0.52
C SER A 121 -6.81 14.31 0.67
N GLU A 122 -7.61 15.38 0.61
CA GLU A 122 -8.68 15.61 1.57
C GLU A 122 -9.79 14.54 1.49
N GLY A 123 -9.73 13.68 0.46
CA GLY A 123 -10.62 12.56 0.28
C GLY A 123 -11.75 12.81 -0.70
N LEU A 124 -12.62 11.81 -0.84
CA LEU A 124 -13.83 11.84 -1.68
C LEU A 124 -15.05 12.42 -0.94
N GLY A 125 -14.93 12.68 0.37
CA GLY A 125 -15.97 13.29 1.20
C GLY A 125 -17.13 12.33 1.52
N ASN A 126 -16.88 11.03 1.56
CA ASN A 126 -17.92 10.01 1.74
C ASN A 126 -17.87 9.35 3.14
N LEU A 127 -18.99 8.78 3.62
CA LEU A 127 -19.11 8.24 4.99
C LEU A 127 -18.20 7.03 5.24
N TYR A 128 -17.81 6.31 4.18
CA TYR A 128 -17.03 5.07 4.24
C TYR A 128 -15.56 5.28 3.91
N GLU A 129 -15.15 6.55 3.82
CA GLU A 129 -13.83 6.95 3.44
C GLU A 129 -12.75 6.40 4.41
N PRO A 130 -11.64 5.90 3.87
CA PRO A 130 -10.49 5.53 4.67
C PRO A 130 -10.06 6.66 5.60
N LYS A 131 -9.77 6.31 6.86
CA LYS A 131 -9.33 7.25 7.90
C LYS A 131 -7.91 7.83 7.68
N THR A 132 -7.27 7.45 6.58
CA THR A 132 -5.96 7.92 6.18
C THR A 132 -6.12 9.03 5.14
N PRO A 133 -5.25 10.04 5.10
CA PRO A 133 -5.30 11.08 4.06
C PRO A 133 -4.62 10.65 2.74
N TRP A 134 -3.99 9.48 2.69
CA TRP A 134 -3.31 9.00 1.49
C TRP A 134 -4.26 8.28 0.54
N ARG A 135 -4.24 8.64 -0.74
CA ARG A 135 -5.00 7.97 -1.80
C ARG A 135 -4.06 7.38 -2.84
N ILE A 136 -4.36 6.18 -3.30
CA ILE A 136 -3.61 5.46 -4.32
C ILE A 136 -3.97 6.05 -5.69
N VAL A 137 -2.97 6.57 -6.40
CA VAL A 137 -3.11 7.15 -7.75
C VAL A 137 -2.72 6.17 -8.86
N GLY A 138 -2.03 5.08 -8.52
CA GLY A 138 -1.63 4.03 -9.46
C GLY A 138 -0.97 2.82 -8.79
N GLY A 139 -0.85 1.72 -9.54
CA GLY A 139 -0.16 0.50 -9.11
C GLY A 139 -1.06 -0.63 -8.61
N ALA A 140 -2.38 -0.45 -8.66
CA ALA A 140 -3.36 -1.43 -8.21
C ALA A 140 -3.80 -2.40 -9.33
N GLU A 141 -3.59 -2.04 -10.59
CA GLU A 141 -3.96 -2.81 -11.79
C GLU A 141 -3.33 -4.22 -11.84
N PRO A 142 -2.06 -4.43 -11.43
CA PRO A 142 -1.47 -5.76 -11.32
C PRO A 142 -2.28 -6.76 -10.49
N LEU A 143 -2.96 -6.30 -9.44
CA LEU A 143 -3.75 -7.15 -8.55
C LEU A 143 -4.99 -7.73 -9.25
N VAL A 144 -5.55 -7.00 -10.21
CA VAL A 144 -6.81 -7.37 -10.89
C VAL A 144 -6.59 -7.99 -12.27
N THR A 145 -5.40 -7.83 -12.84
CA THR A 145 -5.00 -8.41 -14.14
C THR A 145 -4.17 -9.68 -13.98
N GLY A 146 -3.54 -9.87 -12.82
CA GLY A 146 -2.57 -10.94 -12.61
C GLY A 146 -1.21 -10.71 -13.26
N ALA A 147 -1.02 -9.57 -13.95
CA ALA A 147 0.26 -9.20 -14.52
C ALA A 147 1.15 -8.60 -13.43
N ALA A 148 2.32 -9.20 -13.16
CA ALA A 148 3.46 -8.53 -12.54
C ALA A 148 4.59 -8.41 -13.57
#